data_AF-A0A1G4V7D6-F1
#
_entry.id   AF-A0A1G4V7D6-F1
#
_cell.length_a   1.000
_cell.length_b   1.000
_cell.length_c   1.000
_cell.angle_alpha   90.00
_cell.angle_beta   90.00
_cell.angle_gamma   90.00
#
_symmetry.space_group_name_H-M   'P 1'
#
loop_
_entity.id
_entity.type
_entity.pdbx_description
1 polymer ?
#
loop_
_entity_poly.entity_id
_entity_poly.type
_entity_poly.pdbx_seq_one_letter_code
_entity_poly.pdbx_strand_id
1 'polypeptide(L)'
;MHDFHDALFRVNAEKKRFELELENHTAFAEYIMNNDNIVFVTHTEVPSELEGKGVGSRLISLALTWIKEKGYTLAPLCPFTAAYVKRHPEWKEILASGYHV
;
A
#
# COMPACT_ATOMS: atom_id res chain seq x y z
N MET A 1 -12.97 -19.86 4.15
CA MET A 1 -11.61 -19.39 3.84
C MET A 1 -11.65 -18.83 2.45
N HIS A 2 -11.61 -17.50 2.27
CA HIS A 2 -11.39 -16.94 0.95
C HIS A 2 -9.92 -17.13 0.64
N ASP A 3 -9.66 -17.99 -0.33
CA ASP A 3 -8.34 -18.44 -0.69
C ASP A 3 -7.74 -17.39 -1.65
N PHE A 4 -6.81 -16.58 -1.15
CA PHE A 4 -6.11 -15.56 -1.94
C PHE A 4 -5.00 -16.15 -2.83
N HIS A 5 -5.09 -17.43 -3.20
CA HIS A 5 -4.05 -18.12 -3.99
C HIS A 5 -3.73 -17.43 -5.33
N ASP A 6 -4.68 -16.67 -5.88
CA ASP A 6 -4.55 -16.01 -7.19
C ASP A 6 -4.19 -14.51 -7.11
N ALA A 7 -3.85 -14.00 -5.92
CA ALA A 7 -3.50 -12.59 -5.77
C ALA A 7 -2.11 -12.29 -6.36
N LEU A 8 -2.05 -11.53 -7.46
CA LEU A 8 -0.80 -11.14 -8.11
C LEU A 8 -0.41 -9.71 -7.74
N PHE A 9 0.63 -9.57 -6.94
CA PHE A 9 1.21 -8.27 -6.59
C PHE A 9 2.29 -7.85 -7.59
N ARG A 10 2.19 -6.61 -8.08
CA ARG A 10 3.16 -6.01 -9.00
C ARG A 10 3.54 -4.61 -8.53
N VAL A 11 4.83 -4.29 -8.62
CA VAL A 11 5.34 -2.94 -8.36
C VAL A 11 5.63 -2.28 -9.70
N ASN A 12 4.77 -1.35 -10.10
CA ASN A 12 4.91 -0.63 -11.34
C ASN A 12 5.69 0.66 -11.11
N ALA A 13 7.02 0.58 -11.25
CA ALA A 13 7.89 1.73 -11.08
C ALA A 13 7.69 2.81 -12.16
N GLU A 14 7.29 2.42 -13.38
CA GLU A 14 7.04 3.35 -14.49
C GLU A 14 5.83 4.25 -14.21
N LYS A 15 4.76 3.65 -13.70
CA LYS A 15 3.54 4.37 -13.30
C LYS A 15 3.52 4.81 -11.84
N LYS A 16 4.61 4.54 -11.10
CA LYS A 16 4.75 4.80 -9.66
C LYS A 16 3.53 4.33 -8.85
N ARG A 17 3.13 3.08 -9.06
CA ARG A 17 1.98 2.48 -8.36
C ARG A 17 2.21 1.02 -8.02
N PHE A 18 1.62 0.60 -6.91
CA PHE A 18 1.49 -0.80 -6.51
C PHE A 18 0.19 -1.34 -7.07
N GLU A 19 0.21 -2.52 -7.70
CA GLU A 19 -0.95 -3.15 -8.31
C GLU A 19 -1.15 -4.51 -7.65
N LEU A 20 -2.38 -4.83 -7.28
CA LEU A 20 -2.77 -6.13 -6.77
C LEU A 20 -3.96 -6.61 -7.60
N GLU A 21 -3.72 -7.63 -8.42
CA GLU A 21 -4.74 -8.27 -9.24
C GLU A 21 -5.31 -9.47 -8.49
N LEU A 22 -6.64 -9.54 -8.43
CA LEU A 22 -7.39 -10.61 -7.79
C LEU A 22 -8.75 -10.78 -8.49
N GLU A 23 -9.14 -12.01 -8.81
CA GLU A 23 -10.47 -12.31 -9.40
C GLU A 23 -10.81 -11.41 -10.62
N ASN A 24 -9.87 -11.23 -11.55
CA ASN A 24 -9.96 -10.32 -12.73
C ASN A 24 -10.13 -8.82 -12.42
N HIS A 25 -9.93 -8.41 -11.17
CA HIS A 25 -10.00 -7.02 -10.75
C HIS A 25 -8.64 -6.55 -10.26
N THR A 26 -8.28 -5.30 -10.57
CA THR A 26 -7.00 -4.73 -10.15
C THR A 26 -7.23 -3.60 -9.16
N ALA A 27 -6.77 -3.79 -7.92
CA ALA A 27 -6.62 -2.71 -6.97
C ALA A 27 -5.25 -2.05 -7.16
N PHE A 28 -5.14 -0.74 -7.00
CA PHE A 28 -3.86 -0.06 -7.12
C PHE A 28 -3.67 1.06 -6.09
N ALA A 29 -2.42 1.26 -5.69
CA ALA A 29 -2.01 2.32 -4.78
C ALA A 29 -0.93 3.15 -5.45
N GLU A 30 -1.24 4.40 -5.74
CA GLU A 30 -0.29 5.35 -6.31
C GLU A 30 0.65 5.86 -5.22
N TYR A 31 1.91 5.99 -5.60
CA TYR A 31 2.93 6.52 -4.73
C TYR A 31 3.82 7.53 -5.45
N ILE A 32 4.46 8.38 -4.67
CA ILE A 32 5.54 9.25 -5.13
C ILE A 32 6.77 8.88 -4.30
N MET A 33 7.94 8.79 -4.93
CA MET A 33 9.20 8.66 -4.20
C MET A 33 10.01 9.93 -4.36
N ASN A 34 10.62 10.39 -3.27
CA ASN A 34 11.61 11.47 -3.30
C ASN A 34 13.04 10.92 -3.23
N ASN A 35 14.02 11.84 -3.28
CA ASN A 35 15.44 11.49 -3.21
C ASN A 35 15.89 11.04 -1.80
N ASP A 36 15.09 11.30 -0.77
CA ASP A 36 15.34 10.89 0.63
C ASP A 36 14.79 9.49 0.94
N ASN A 37 14.47 8.69 -0.08
CA ASN A 37 13.91 7.34 0.09
C ASN A 37 12.57 7.33 0.83
N ILE A 38 11.76 8.39 0.70
CA ILE A 38 10.42 8.49 1.26
C ILE A 38 9.39 8.15 0.18
N VAL A 39 8.52 7.19 0.48
CA VAL A 39 7.41 6.75 -0.36
C VAL A 39 6.10 7.38 0.14
N PHE A 40 5.60 8.34 -0.60
CA PHE A 40 4.35 9.05 -0.33
C PHE A 40 3.20 8.29 -1.00
N VAL A 41 2.38 7.58 -0.23
CA VAL A 41 1.19 6.93 -0.77
C VAL A 41 0.08 7.97 -0.88
N THR A 42 -0.19 8.43 -2.10
CA THR A 42 -1.08 9.57 -2.38
C THR A 42 -2.52 9.14 -2.57
N HIS A 43 -2.73 8.02 -3.24
CA HIS A 43 -4.05 7.54 -3.59
C HIS A 43 -4.10 6.02 -3.57
N THR A 44 -5.25 5.46 -3.22
CA THR A 44 -5.48 4.03 -3.22
C THR A 44 -6.87 3.80 -3.73
N GLU A 45 -6.97 3.06 -4.83
CA GLU A 45 -8.22 2.71 -5.46
C GLU A 45 -8.40 1.20 -5.41
N VAL A 46 -9.55 0.79 -4.87
CA VAL A 46 -9.95 -0.60 -4.78
C VAL A 46 -11.31 -0.70 -5.45
N PRO A 47 -11.47 -1.54 -6.48
CA PRO A 47 -12.76 -1.72 -7.12
C PRO A 47 -13.78 -2.26 -6.12
N SER A 48 -15.04 -1.81 -6.20
CA SER A 48 -16.09 -2.17 -5.24
C SER A 48 -16.39 -3.67 -5.17
N GLU A 49 -16.08 -4.42 -6.23
CA GLU A 49 -16.19 -5.88 -6.27
C GLU A 49 -15.18 -6.58 -5.33
N LEU A 50 -14.09 -5.87 -5.00
CA LEU A 50 -13.05 -6.28 -4.06
C LEU A 50 -13.15 -5.56 -2.70
N GLU A 51 -13.98 -4.53 -2.58
CA GLU A 51 -14.27 -3.89 -1.30
C GLU A 51 -14.93 -4.88 -0.32
N GLY A 52 -14.64 -4.73 0.97
CA GLY A 52 -15.13 -5.66 2.00
C GLY A 52 -14.45 -7.03 2.03
N LYS A 53 -13.71 -7.42 0.97
CA LYS A 53 -12.89 -8.65 0.94
C LYS A 53 -11.49 -8.49 1.55
N GLY A 54 -11.12 -7.29 1.99
CA GLY A 54 -9.81 -7.00 2.60
C GLY A 54 -8.67 -6.81 1.59
N VAL A 55 -8.97 -6.66 0.30
CA VAL A 55 -7.96 -6.48 -0.76
C VAL A 55 -7.15 -5.20 -0.57
N GLY A 56 -7.80 -4.08 -0.25
CA GLY A 56 -7.09 -2.81 -0.01
C GLY A 56 -6.08 -2.92 1.14
N SER A 57 -6.48 -3.57 2.24
CA SER A 57 -5.60 -3.88 3.36
C SER A 57 -4.42 -4.74 2.93
N ARG A 58 -4.65 -5.74 2.08
CA ARG A 58 -3.59 -6.61 1.56
C ARG A 58 -2.63 -5.88 0.63
N LEU A 59 -3.16 -5.06 -0.29
CA LEU A 59 -2.38 -4.23 -1.20
C LEU A 59 -1.45 -3.29 -0.42
N ILE A 60 -2.01 -2.55 0.55
CA ILE A 60 -1.22 -1.67 1.41
C ILE A 60 -0.20 -2.48 2.20
N SER A 61 -0.59 -3.59 2.84
CA SER A 61 0.36 -4.44 3.55
C SER A 61 1.55 -4.86 2.69
N LEU A 62 1.32 -5.30 1.45
CA LEU A 62 2.38 -5.72 0.53
C LEU A 62 3.24 -4.54 0.09
N ALA A 63 2.62 -3.39 -0.19
CA ALA A 63 3.34 -2.16 -0.50
C ALA A 63 4.25 -1.73 0.67
N LEU A 64 3.74 -1.76 1.91
CA LEU A 64 4.50 -1.42 3.10
C LEU A 64 5.64 -2.41 3.37
N THR A 65 5.41 -3.72 3.18
CA THR A 65 6.48 -4.72 3.24
C THR A 65 7.57 -4.38 2.24
N TRP A 66 7.22 -4.10 0.98
CA TRP A 66 8.18 -3.75 -0.05
C TRP A 66 8.99 -2.49 0.31
N ILE A 67 8.33 -1.45 0.83
CA ILE A 67 8.96 -0.22 1.31
C ILE A 67 9.98 -0.55 2.42
N LYS A 68 9.57 -1.34 3.42
CA LYS A 68 10.42 -1.78 4.52
C LYS A 68 11.62 -2.60 4.04
N GLU A 69 11.40 -3.58 3.16
CA GLU A 69 12.46 -4.43 2.60
C GLU A 69 13.48 -3.65 1.76
N LYS A 70 13.05 -2.56 1.12
CA LYS A 70 13.93 -1.65 0.39
C LYS A 70 14.66 -0.66 1.28
N GLY A 71 14.35 -0.60 2.58
CA GLY A 71 14.92 0.39 3.50
C GLY A 71 14.37 1.80 3.27
N TYR A 72 13.18 1.91 2.66
CA TYR A 72 12.50 3.18 2.44
C TYR A 72 11.58 3.51 3.60
N THR A 73 11.17 4.78 3.70
CA THR A 73 10.21 5.25 4.70
C THR A 73 8.86 5.56 4.05
N LEU A 74 7.79 5.48 4.83
CA LEU A 74 6.42 5.70 4.39
C LEU A 74 5.92 7.08 4.81
N ALA A 75 5.31 7.80 3.87
CA ALA A 75 4.47 8.96 4.14
C ALA A 75 3.01 8.65 3.72
N PRO A 76 2.10 8.37 4.67
CA PRO A 76 0.72 8.03 4.36
C PRO A 76 -0.11 9.30 4.12
N LEU A 77 -0.12 9.81 2.89
CA LEU A 77 -0.93 10.98 2.51
C LEU A 77 -2.41 10.63 2.26
N CYS A 78 -2.67 9.41 1.81
CA CYS A 78 -4.03 8.90 1.64
C CYS A 78 -4.67 8.58 3.01
N PRO A 79 -5.92 9.00 3.27
CA PRO A 79 -6.61 8.68 4.53
C PRO A 79 -6.79 7.18 4.75
N PHE A 80 -6.90 6.39 3.67
CA PHE A 80 -6.98 4.93 3.75
C PHE A 80 -5.70 4.32 4.33
N THR A 81 -4.54 4.70 3.78
CA THR A 81 -3.23 4.25 4.25
C THR A 81 -2.97 4.69 5.69
N ALA A 82 -3.32 5.94 6.04
CA ALA A 82 -3.19 6.44 7.40
C ALA A 82 -4.05 5.63 8.39
N ALA A 83 -5.31 5.34 8.03
CA ALA A 83 -6.20 4.50 8.83
C ALA A 83 -5.66 3.07 8.96
N TYR A 84 -5.04 2.52 7.91
CA TYR A 84 -4.40 1.20 7.95
C TYR A 84 -3.24 1.18 8.95
N VAL A 85 -2.29 2.12 8.84
CA VAL A 85 -1.14 2.22 9.77
C VAL A 85 -1.60 2.49 11.20
N LYS A 86 -2.69 3.23 11.41
CA LYS A 86 -3.28 3.44 12.73
C LYS A 86 -3.80 2.14 13.37
N ARG A 87 -4.37 1.24 12.55
CA ARG A 87 -4.80 -0.11 13.00
C ARG A 87 -3.62 -1.07 13.16
N HIS A 88 -2.53 -0.82 12.47
CA HIS A 88 -1.34 -1.66 12.37
C HIS A 88 -0.10 -0.90 12.83
N PRO A 89 0.07 -0.69 14.15
CA PRO A 89 1.12 0.15 14.70
C PRO A 89 2.53 -0.38 14.41
N GLU A 90 2.70 -1.65 14.00
CA GLU A 90 3.99 -2.16 13.53
C GLU A 90 4.56 -1.32 12.39
N TRP A 91 3.73 -0.78 11.50
CA TRP A 91 4.20 0.04 10.39
C TRP A 91 4.60 1.47 10.79
N LYS A 92 4.37 1.86 12.06
CA LYS A 92 4.83 3.17 12.55
C LYS A 92 6.35 3.26 12.57
N GLU A 93 7.06 2.13 12.63
CA GLU A 93 8.53 2.10 12.63
C GLU A 93 9.13 2.61 11.32
N ILE A 94 8.42 2.47 10.19
CA ILE A 94 8.89 2.89 8.87
C ILE A 94 8.35 4.28 8.48
N LEU A 95 7.61 4.98 9.34
CA LEU A 95 7.09 6.30 9.00
C LEU A 95 8.23 7.30 8.82
N ALA A 96 8.12 8.14 7.80
CA ALA A 96 9.05 9.24 7.59
C ALA A 96 8.95 10.26 8.73
N SER A 97 10.09 10.84 9.11
CA SER A 97 10.15 11.89 10.14
C SER A 97 9.20 13.04 9.82
N GLY A 98 8.30 13.34 10.75
CA GLY A 98 7.28 14.39 10.61
C GLY A 98 5.88 13.89 10.24
N TYR A 99 5.70 12.60 9.95
CA TYR A 99 4.39 11.99 9.71
C TYR A 99 3.93 11.20 10.93
N HIS A 100 2.74 11.53 11.44
CA HIS A 100 2.08 10.84 12.54
C HIS A 100 0.65 10.47 12.15
N VAL A 101 0.21 9.27 12.56
CA VAL A 101 -1.15 8.73 12.30
C VAL A 101 -1.84 8.21 13.56
#